data_AF-A0A3M2BC75-F1
#
_entry.id   AF-A0A3M2BC75-F1
#
_cell.length_a   1.000
_cell.length_b   1.000
_cell.length_c   1.000
_cell.angle_alpha   90.00
_cell.angle_beta   90.00
_cell.angle_gamma   90.00
#
_symmetry.space_group_name_H-M   'P 1'
#
loop_
_entity.id
_entity.type
_entity.pdbx_description
1 polymer ?
#
loop_
_entity_poly.entity_id
_entity_poly.type
_entity_poly.pdbx_seq_one_letter_code
_entity_poly.pdbx_strand_id
1 'polypeptide(L)'
;MFVDLMGDLRRTVATTVFRAQVGPAPQRRVAQPTRLQYSGPSDAPGGGALQEAARRRGARPAPAADGAQVDDLGIAARAARPVGVTGAPAPHDTRQLITNRGEGGAASRTPVAAEKEPGRNDPCPCGSGKKYKKCHGRGA
;
A
#
# COMPACT_ATOMS: atom_id res chain seq x y z
N MET A 1 -44.00 -36.31 -3.22
CA MET A 1 -43.12 -35.36 -3.96
C MET A 1 -42.79 -34.12 -3.13
N PHE A 2 -43.76 -33.25 -2.80
CA PHE A 2 -43.46 -32.02 -2.04
C PHE A 2 -43.07 -32.27 -0.58
N VAL A 3 -43.73 -33.22 0.09
CA VAL A 3 -43.43 -33.58 1.49
C VAL A 3 -42.03 -34.20 1.60
N ASP A 4 -41.66 -35.04 0.62
CA ASP A 4 -40.33 -35.66 0.55
C ASP A 4 -39.24 -34.60 0.33
N LEU A 5 -39.47 -33.65 -0.58
CA LEU A 5 -38.58 -32.51 -0.81
C LEU A 5 -38.37 -31.66 0.45
N MET A 6 -39.43 -31.40 1.21
CA MET A 6 -39.34 -30.67 2.48
C MET A 6 -38.61 -31.48 3.55
N GLY A 7 -38.68 -32.80 3.50
CA GLY A 7 -37.88 -33.70 4.33
C GLY A 7 -36.38 -33.60 4.02
N ASP A 8 -36.03 -33.63 2.74
CA ASP A 8 -34.64 -33.54 2.26
C ASP A 8 -34.03 -32.17 2.54
N LEU A 9 -34.81 -31.09 2.37
CA LEU A 9 -34.36 -29.74 2.66
C LEU A 9 -34.06 -29.58 4.16
N ARG A 10 -34.94 -30.09 5.04
CA ARG A 10 -34.72 -30.04 6.49
C ARG A 10 -33.50 -30.84 6.93
N ARG A 11 -33.29 -32.05 6.38
CA ARG A 11 -32.08 -32.85 6.66
C ARG A 11 -30.82 -32.15 6.19
N THR A 12 -30.85 -31.56 5.00
CA THR A 12 -29.71 -30.84 4.44
C THR A 12 -29.34 -29.63 5.30
N VAL A 13 -30.33 -28.80 5.63
CA VAL A 13 -30.10 -27.61 6.47
C VAL A 13 -29.60 -28.00 7.86
N ALA A 14 -30.21 -29.00 8.50
CA ALA A 14 -29.75 -29.47 9.81
C ALA A 14 -28.31 -29.96 9.76
N THR A 15 -27.95 -30.79 8.77
CA THR A 15 -26.60 -31.33 8.65
C THR A 15 -25.57 -30.24 8.42
N THR A 16 -25.89 -29.23 7.60
CA THR A 16 -24.98 -28.12 7.30
C THR A 16 -24.79 -27.19 8.50
N VAL A 17 -25.87 -26.86 9.21
CA VAL A 17 -25.79 -25.97 10.40
C VAL A 17 -25.04 -26.66 11.54
N PHE A 18 -25.33 -27.94 11.81
CA PHE A 18 -24.68 -28.67 12.91
C PHE A 18 -23.20 -29.02 12.63
N ARG A 19 -22.78 -29.07 11.35
CA ARG A 19 -21.37 -29.28 10.97
C ARG A 19 -20.59 -27.99 10.74
N ALA A 20 -21.27 -26.84 10.67
CA ALA A 20 -20.61 -25.56 10.51
C ALA A 20 -19.86 -25.20 11.80
N GLN A 21 -18.54 -25.37 11.79
CA GLN A 21 -17.68 -24.89 12.88
C GLN A 21 -17.40 -23.41 12.67
N VAL A 22 -17.90 -22.57 13.59
CA VAL A 22 -17.56 -21.14 13.63
C VAL A 22 -16.22 -21.00 14.35
N GLY A 23 -15.14 -21.22 13.61
CA GLY A 23 -13.79 -20.94 14.09
C GLY A 23 -13.42 -19.46 13.87
N PRO A 24 -12.44 -18.92 14.63
CA PRO A 24 -11.84 -17.65 14.27
C PRO A 24 -11.30 -17.76 12.84
N ALA A 25 -11.59 -16.76 12.01
CA ALA A 25 -11.16 -16.73 10.61
C ALA A 25 -9.66 -17.08 10.55
N PRO A 26 -9.24 -18.01 9.68
CA PRO A 26 -7.84 -18.37 9.58
C PRO A 26 -7.07 -17.08 9.34
N GLN A 27 -6.15 -16.74 10.24
CA GLN A 27 -5.28 -15.59 10.08
C GLN A 27 -4.62 -15.76 8.72
N ARG A 28 -5.08 -14.95 7.76
CA ARG A 28 -4.55 -14.92 6.42
C ARG A 28 -3.11 -14.50 6.61
N ARG A 29 -2.20 -15.48 6.58
CA ARG A 29 -0.77 -15.25 6.74
C ARG A 29 -0.41 -14.26 5.65
N VAL A 30 -0.25 -13.00 6.04
CA VAL A 30 0.22 -11.96 5.14
C VAL A 30 1.61 -12.43 4.76
N ALA A 31 1.80 -12.78 3.49
CA ALA A 31 3.11 -13.11 2.97
C ALA A 31 4.00 -11.91 3.31
N GLN A 32 5.00 -12.12 4.14
CA GLN A 32 5.94 -11.07 4.51
C GLN A 32 6.51 -10.52 3.20
N PRO A 33 6.52 -9.19 3.00
CA PRO A 33 7.05 -8.64 1.77
C PRO A 33 8.52 -9.05 1.69
N THR A 34 8.85 -9.86 0.68
CA THR A 34 10.23 -10.22 0.38
C THR A 34 10.98 -8.91 0.21
N ARG A 35 11.83 -8.57 1.18
CA ARG A 35 12.62 -7.35 1.15
C ARG A 35 13.49 -7.45 -0.09
N LEU A 36 13.12 -6.70 -1.14
CA LEU A 36 13.84 -6.68 -2.40
C LEU A 36 15.22 -6.09 -2.11
N GLN A 37 16.19 -6.96 -1.84
CA GLN A 37 17.58 -6.58 -1.72
C GLN A 37 18.07 -6.26 -3.12
N TYR A 38 18.02 -4.97 -3.46
CA TYR A 38 18.63 -4.50 -4.68
C TYR A 38 20.14 -4.56 -4.48
N SER A 39 20.78 -5.57 -5.07
CA SER A 39 22.23 -5.59 -5.25
C SER A 39 22.57 -4.46 -6.22
N GLY A 40 22.69 -3.24 -5.69
CA GLY A 40 23.35 -2.16 -6.41
C GLY A 40 24.80 -2.58 -6.72
N PRO A 41 25.40 -2.06 -7.80
CA PRO A 41 26.79 -2.36 -8.11
C PRO A 41 27.66 -1.97 -6.92
N SER A 42 28.33 -2.96 -6.33
CA SER A 42 29.31 -2.79 -5.28
C SER A 42 30.57 -2.13 -5.85
N ASP A 43 30.48 -0.85 -6.19
CA ASP A 43 31.62 0.05 -6.26
C ASP A 43 31.63 0.89 -4.98
N ALA A 44 31.80 0.21 -3.85
CA ALA A 44 32.34 0.82 -2.67
C ALA A 44 33.86 0.57 -2.69
N PRO A 45 34.70 1.51 -3.19
CA PRO A 45 35.98 1.66 -2.52
C PRO A 45 35.61 2.07 -1.10
N GLY A 46 36.07 1.27 -0.12
CA GLY A 46 35.74 1.43 1.27
C GLY A 46 35.76 2.90 1.72
N GLY A 47 34.92 3.20 2.71
CA GLY A 47 34.74 4.53 3.32
C GLY A 47 35.98 5.20 3.91
N GLY A 48 37.19 4.81 3.50
CA GLY A 48 38.43 5.51 3.73
C GLY A 48 38.58 6.77 2.87
N ALA A 49 38.17 6.80 1.60
CA ALA A 49 38.55 7.92 0.71
C ALA A 49 37.93 9.28 1.10
N LEU A 50 36.63 9.30 1.44
CA LEU A 50 35.95 10.50 1.93
C LEU A 50 36.43 10.89 3.34
N GLN A 51 36.75 9.91 4.18
CA GLN A 51 37.23 10.13 5.54
C GLN A 51 38.68 10.65 5.56
N GLU A 52 39.54 10.14 4.67
CA GLU A 52 40.92 10.57 4.43
C GLU A 52 40.95 12.02 3.90
N ALA A 53 40.05 12.34 2.96
CA ALA A 53 39.90 13.69 2.41
C ALA A 53 39.34 14.71 3.43
N ALA A 54 38.61 14.25 4.46
CA ALA A 54 38.13 15.08 5.56
C ALA A 54 39.23 15.31 6.63
N ARG A 55 40.05 14.30 6.93
CA ARG A 55 41.20 14.41 7.86
C ARG A 55 42.29 15.34 7.33
N ARG A 56 42.60 15.29 6.03
CA ARG A 56 43.56 16.22 5.38
C ARG A 56 43.12 17.68 5.42
N ARG A 57 41.81 17.94 5.58
CA ARG A 57 41.22 19.28 5.74
C ARG A 57 41.07 19.74 7.19
N GLY A 58 41.67 19.02 8.16
CA GLY A 58 41.64 19.40 9.57
C GLY A 58 40.25 19.38 10.22
N ALA A 59 39.26 18.76 9.57
CA ALA A 59 37.90 18.68 10.10
C ALA A 59 37.83 17.60 11.18
N ARG A 60 37.75 18.03 12.44
CA ARG A 60 37.52 17.14 13.59
C ARG A 60 36.09 16.57 13.47
N PRO A 61 35.88 15.24 13.45
CA PRO A 61 34.54 14.69 13.39
C PRO A 61 33.81 14.95 14.72
N ALA A 62 32.58 15.48 14.62
CA ALA A 62 31.66 15.62 15.74
C ALA A 62 31.38 14.24 16.40
N PRO A 63 31.14 14.19 17.72
CA PRO A 63 30.84 12.91 18.38
C PRO A 63 29.55 12.32 17.80
N ALA A 64 29.59 11.01 17.56
CA ALA A 64 28.48 10.22 17.08
C ALA A 64 27.31 10.35 18.07
N ALA A 65 26.17 10.86 17.60
CA ALA A 65 24.93 10.80 18.35
C ALA A 65 24.44 9.36 18.36
N ASP A 66 24.25 8.83 19.56
CA ASP A 66 23.82 7.46 19.84
C ASP A 66 22.53 7.11 19.09
N GLY A 67 22.53 5.91 18.49
CA GLY A 67 21.48 5.42 17.61
C GLY A 67 20.09 5.49 18.25
N ALA A 68 19.17 6.16 17.57
CA ALA A 68 17.76 6.08 17.88
C ALA A 68 17.29 4.64 17.68
N GLN A 69 16.96 3.94 18.77
CA GLN A 69 16.27 2.66 18.69
C GLN A 69 14.86 2.91 18.13
N VAL A 70 14.64 2.41 16.92
CA VAL A 70 13.35 2.37 16.24
C VAL A 70 12.72 1.01 16.54
N ASP A 71 11.42 1.00 16.84
CA ASP A 71 10.68 -0.25 17.05
C ASP A 71 10.52 -1.00 15.70
N ASP A 72 10.11 -2.27 15.70
CA ASP A 72 9.95 -3.10 14.48
C ASP A 72 8.99 -2.51 13.42
N LEU A 73 8.20 -1.50 13.77
CA LEU A 73 7.35 -0.73 12.86
C LEU A 73 8.02 0.55 12.30
N GLY A 74 9.29 0.79 12.62
CA GLY A 74 10.08 1.93 12.13
C GLY A 74 9.69 3.28 12.75
N ILE A 75 8.92 3.29 13.84
CA ILE A 75 8.59 4.52 14.57
C ILE A 75 9.63 4.72 15.67
N ALA A 76 10.26 5.90 15.70
CA ALA A 76 11.19 6.23 16.77
C ALA A 76 10.40 6.52 18.06
N ALA A 77 10.59 5.71 19.10
CA ALA A 77 9.88 5.82 20.38
C ALA A 77 10.12 7.15 21.16
N ARG A 78 10.86 8.11 20.59
CA ARG A 78 11.26 9.36 21.26
C ARG A 78 11.07 10.59 20.38
N ALA A 79 9.86 10.80 19.85
CA ALA A 79 9.44 12.10 19.35
C ALA A 79 8.60 12.84 20.40
N ALA A 80 9.18 13.09 21.57
CA ALA A 80 8.58 13.95 22.60
C ALA A 80 9.65 14.85 23.23
N ARG A 81 10.24 15.73 22.41
CA ARG A 81 10.77 17.01 22.90
C ARG A 81 10.08 18.09 22.07
N PRO A 82 9.35 19.04 22.69
CA PRO A 82 8.69 20.09 21.93
C PRO A 82 9.76 21.06 21.45
N VAL A 83 10.18 20.91 20.19
CA VAL A 83 10.78 22.03 19.46
C VAL A 83 9.61 22.91 19.06
N GLY A 84 9.59 24.13 19.59
CA GLY A 84 8.56 25.12 19.30
C GLY A 84 8.46 25.41 17.81
N VAL A 85 7.55 24.70 17.14
CA VAL A 85 7.04 25.05 15.82
C VAL A 85 5.62 25.54 16.04
N THR A 86 5.44 26.84 15.91
CA THR A 86 4.13 27.45 15.72
C THR A 86 3.55 26.92 14.41
N GLY A 87 2.58 26.01 14.51
CA GLY A 87 1.78 25.56 13.38
C GLY A 87 1.91 24.08 13.04
N ALA A 88 1.55 23.20 13.98
CA ALA A 88 1.10 21.86 13.60
C ALA A 88 -0.34 21.98 13.07
N PRO A 89 -0.70 21.45 11.88
CA PRO A 89 -2.09 21.38 11.48
C PRO A 89 -2.83 20.49 12.49
N ALA A 90 -3.97 20.98 12.97
CA ALA A 90 -4.82 20.25 13.90
C ALA A 90 -5.16 18.85 13.33
N PRO A 91 -5.34 17.83 14.17
CA PRO A 91 -5.74 16.51 13.70
C PRO A 91 -7.07 16.64 12.93
N HIS A 92 -7.05 16.26 11.65
CA HIS A 92 -8.26 16.23 10.84
C HIS A 92 -9.22 15.20 11.42
N ASP A 93 -10.43 15.62 11.73
CA ASP A 93 -11.48 14.75 12.25
C ASP A 93 -11.82 13.69 11.19
N THR A 94 -11.53 12.42 11.50
CA THR A 94 -11.70 11.30 10.57
C THR A 94 -13.16 11.08 10.18
N ARG A 95 -14.11 11.67 10.92
CA ARG A 95 -15.54 11.66 10.60
C ARG A 95 -15.90 12.57 9.43
N GLN A 96 -15.01 13.48 9.02
CA GLN A 96 -15.21 14.40 7.90
C GLN A 96 -14.56 13.92 6.59
N LEU A 97 -13.96 12.73 6.59
CA LEU A 97 -13.43 12.11 5.39
C LEU A 97 -14.60 11.64 4.51
N ILE A 98 -14.92 12.43 3.48
CA ILE A 98 -15.81 12.00 2.41
C ILE A 98 -15.08 10.91 1.64
N THR A 99 -15.47 9.65 1.84
CA THR A 99 -14.95 8.52 1.07
C THR A 99 -15.90 8.20 -0.08
N ASN A 100 -15.38 7.69 -1.19
CA ASN A 100 -16.21 7.20 -2.30
C ASN A 100 -16.95 5.88 -1.96
N ARG A 101 -16.95 5.44 -0.69
CA ARG A 101 -17.74 4.31 -0.19
C ARG A 101 -19.17 4.84 0.01
N GLY A 102 -20.07 4.43 -0.88
CA GLY A 102 -21.41 5.00 -1.08
C GLY A 102 -22.41 4.90 0.08
N GLU A 103 -22.05 5.42 1.25
CA GLU A 103 -22.92 5.61 2.41
C GLU A 103 -23.47 7.05 2.36
N GLY A 104 -24.16 7.38 1.27
CA GLY A 104 -24.72 8.71 1.07
C GLY A 104 -25.62 8.74 -0.16
N GLY A 105 -26.93 8.64 0.09
CA GLY A 105 -28.01 8.95 -0.85
C GLY A 105 -27.85 8.39 -2.27
N ALA A 106 -28.47 7.24 -2.53
CA ALA A 106 -28.61 6.64 -3.85
C ALA A 106 -29.43 7.54 -4.80
N ALA A 107 -28.82 8.59 -5.33
CA ALA A 107 -29.24 9.17 -6.60
C ALA A 107 -28.70 8.22 -7.68
N SER A 108 -29.61 7.49 -8.33
CA SER A 108 -29.31 6.58 -9.43
C SER A 108 -28.66 7.32 -10.58
N ARG A 109 -27.33 7.40 -10.57
CA ARG A 109 -26.55 7.83 -11.74
C ARG A 109 -26.58 6.68 -12.73
N THR A 110 -27.30 6.86 -13.83
CA THR A 110 -27.21 5.94 -14.97
C THR A 110 -25.76 5.94 -15.46
N PRO A 111 -25.14 4.76 -15.66
CA PRO A 111 -23.77 4.70 -16.15
C PRO A 111 -23.75 5.23 -17.59
N VAL A 112 -23.06 6.35 -17.80
CA VAL A 112 -22.76 6.84 -19.14
C VAL A 112 -21.82 5.83 -19.79
N ALA A 113 -22.24 5.23 -20.91
CA ALA A 113 -21.38 4.36 -21.70
C ALA A 113 -20.34 5.24 -22.41
N ALA A 114 -19.20 5.49 -21.74
CA ALA A 114 -18.07 6.11 -22.37
C ALA A 114 -17.46 5.14 -23.40
N GLU A 115 -17.16 5.65 -24.60
CA GLU A 115 -16.34 4.90 -25.55
C GLU A 115 -14.99 4.57 -24.90
N LYS A 116 -14.52 3.34 -25.10
CA LYS A 116 -13.28 2.86 -24.48
C LYS A 116 -12.09 3.55 -25.15
N GLU A 117 -11.63 4.64 -24.56
CA GLU A 117 -10.32 5.20 -24.91
C GLU A 117 -9.21 4.16 -24.65
N PRO A 118 -8.20 4.07 -25.53
CA PRO A 118 -7.09 3.15 -25.33
C PRO A 118 -6.34 3.51 -24.05
N GLY A 119 -6.13 2.52 -23.19
CA GLY A 119 -5.35 2.70 -21.97
C GLY A 119 -3.91 3.09 -22.28
N ARG A 120 -3.28 3.84 -21.37
CA ARG A 120 -1.92 4.39 -21.54
C ARG A 120 -0.87 3.35 -21.98
N ASN A 121 -1.03 2.08 -21.61
CA ASN A 121 -0.09 1.00 -21.94
C ASN A 121 -0.56 0.06 -23.06
N ASP A 122 -1.78 0.22 -23.56
CA ASP A 122 -2.37 -0.66 -24.57
C ASP A 122 -1.65 -0.51 -25.93
N PRO A 123 -1.76 -1.49 -26.85
CA PRO A 123 -1.26 -1.33 -28.21
C PRO A 123 -1.87 -0.09 -28.86
N CYS A 124 -1.04 0.72 -29.49
CA CYS A 124 -1.50 1.95 -30.11
C CYS A 124 -2.42 1.65 -31.30
N PRO A 125 -3.60 2.29 -31.41
CA PRO A 125 -4.59 1.98 -32.46
C PRO A 125 -4.12 2.30 -33.88
N CYS A 126 -2.98 2.99 -34.05
CA CYS A 126 -2.35 3.22 -35.35
C CYS A 126 -1.62 2.00 -35.94
N GLY A 127 -1.62 0.85 -35.26
CA GLY A 127 -0.98 -0.38 -35.75
C GLY A 127 0.54 -0.41 -35.64
N SER A 128 1.17 0.58 -34.99
CA SER A 128 2.63 0.66 -34.88
C SER A 128 3.28 -0.42 -33.98
N GLY A 129 2.50 -1.23 -33.28
CA GLY A 129 2.98 -2.19 -32.28
C GLY A 129 3.56 -1.57 -31.00
N LYS A 130 3.62 -0.24 -30.90
CA LYS A 130 4.11 0.49 -29.73
C LYS A 130 2.98 0.68 -28.70
N LYS A 131 3.33 0.79 -27.41
CA LYS A 131 2.38 1.17 -26.36
C LYS A 131 1.81 2.58 -26.62
N TYR A 132 0.54 2.83 -26.32
CA TYR A 132 -0.16 4.09 -26.57
C TYR A 132 0.64 5.31 -26.05
N LYS A 133 1.14 5.27 -24.81
CA LYS A 133 2.00 6.33 -24.22
C LYS A 133 3.29 6.66 -24.96
N LYS A 134 3.78 5.73 -25.79
CA LYS A 134 5.01 5.90 -26.58
C LYS A 134 4.72 6.32 -28.02
N CYS A 135 3.45 6.51 -28.37
CA CYS A 135 3.01 6.87 -29.71
C CYS A 135 1.98 8.00 -29.61
N HIS A 136 0.69 7.73 -29.83
CA HIS A 136 -0.35 8.78 -29.85
C HIS A 136 -0.68 9.34 -28.47
N GLY A 137 -0.40 8.62 -27.39
CA GLY A 137 -0.52 9.10 -26.01
C GLY A 137 0.73 9.81 -25.49
N ARG A 138 1.62 10.28 -26.37
CA ARG A 138 2.84 11.00 -25.97
C ARG A 138 2.52 12.48 -25.83
N GLY A 139 2.11 12.89 -24.63
CA GLY A 139 1.72 14.28 -24.30
C GLY A 139 0.28 14.44 -23.81
N ALA A 140 -0.48 13.33 -23.74
CA ALA A 140 -1.73 13.22 -23.02
C ALA A 140 -1.50 12.83 -21.54
#